data_AF-A0A916FZP0-F1
#
_entry.id   AF-A0A916FZP0-F1
#
_cell.length_a   1.000
_cell.length_b   1.000
_cell.length_c   1.000
_cell.angle_alpha   90.00
_cell.angle_beta   90.00
_cell.angle_gamma   90.00
#
_symmetry.space_group_name_H-M   'P 1'
#
loop_
_entity.id
_entity.type
_entity.pdbx_description
1 polymer ?
#
loop_
_entity_poly.entity_id
_entity_poly.type
_entity_poly.pdbx_seq_one_letter_code
_entity_poly.pdbx_strand_id
1 'polypeptide(L)' 'MRTTRAANATGGNAFMEDSLPRAVIKFKQGIGRLIRSKSDTGRVVILDERVITARYGRVFLAALPEGVRVEPGVEKAE' A
#
# COMPACT_ATOMS: atom_id res chain seq x y z
N MET A 1 2.45 22.66 -2.19
CA MET A 1 1.53 22.33 -3.30
C MET A 1 2.39 22.15 -4.56
N ARG A 2 2.92 20.95 -4.82
CA ARG A 2 3.70 20.68 -6.04
C ARG A 2 2.73 20.27 -7.14
N THR A 3 2.76 21.01 -8.23
CA THR A 3 1.83 20.99 -9.35
C THR A 3 1.94 19.67 -10.13
N THR A 4 0.90 18.84 -10.09
CA THR A 4 0.70 17.62 -10.91
C THR A 4 0.49 17.89 -12.41
N ARG A 5 0.81 19.09 -12.90
CA ARG A 5 0.50 19.49 -14.29
C ARG A 5 1.53 19.03 -15.33
N ALA A 6 2.72 18.60 -14.94
CA ALA A 6 3.77 18.28 -15.90
C ALA A 6 3.74 16.84 -16.46
N ALA A 7 3.26 15.85 -15.72
CA ALA A 7 3.30 14.45 -16.15
C ALA A 7 2.34 14.14 -17.32
N ASN A 8 1.21 14.86 -17.41
CA ASN A 8 0.26 14.67 -18.51
C ASN A 8 0.73 15.31 -19.83
N ALA A 9 1.71 16.22 -19.80
CA ALA A 9 2.22 16.90 -21.00
C ALA A 9 3.22 16.06 -21.80
N THR A 10 3.81 15.02 -21.19
CA THR A 10 4.80 14.11 -21.79
C THR A 10 4.32 12.66 -21.94
N GLY A 11 3.02 12.39 -21.71
CA GLY A 11 2.44 11.05 -21.79
C GLY A 11 2.76 10.12 -20.60
N GLY A 12 3.34 10.67 -19.52
CA GLY A 12 3.61 9.95 -18.28
C GLY A 12 2.35 9.80 -17.42
N ASN A 13 2.31 8.76 -16.58
CA ASN A 13 1.18 8.55 -15.67
C ASN A 13 1.50 9.18 -14.31
N ALA A 14 0.99 10.41 -14.08
CA ALA A 14 1.20 11.18 -12.85
C ALA A 14 0.86 10.40 -11.57
N PHE A 15 -0.14 9.51 -11.64
CA PHE A 15 -0.50 8.66 -10.52
C PHE A 15 0.60 7.64 -10.22
N MET A 16 1.12 6.97 -11.25
CA MET A 16 2.17 5.97 -11.10
C MET A 16 3.51 6.57 -10.65
N GLU A 17 3.81 7.79 -11.08
CA GLU A 17 5.12 8.43 -10.83
C GLU A 17 5.20 9.20 -9.51
N ASP A 18 4.08 9.73 -8.99
CA ASP A 18 4.09 10.53 -7.75
C ASP A 18 3.12 10.00 -6.69
N SER A 19 1.84 9.82 -7.04
CA SER A 19 0.80 9.48 -6.06
C SER A 19 0.99 8.10 -5.45
N LEU A 20 1.28 7.10 -6.30
CA LEU A 20 1.49 5.71 -5.88
C LEU A 20 2.72 5.57 -4.97
N PRO A 21 3.93 6.07 -5.32
CA PRO A 21 5.09 6.04 -4.42
C PRO A 21 4.80 6.69 -3.05
N ARG A 22 4.12 7.84 -3.03
CA ARG A 22 3.73 8.50 -1.78
C ARG A 22 2.79 7.65 -0.94
N ALA A 23 1.80 7.00 -1.57
CA ALA A 23 0.87 6.12 -0.88
C ALA A 23 1.59 4.90 -0.28
N VAL A 24 2.55 4.32 -1.00
CA VAL A 24 3.36 3.19 -0.52
C VAL A 24 4.22 3.59 0.68
N ILE A 25 4.82 4.79 0.68
CA ILE A 25 5.58 5.30 1.85
C ILE A 25 4.67 5.41 3.08
N LYS A 26 3.49 6.02 2.92
CA LYS A 26 2.51 6.15 4.02
C LYS A 26 2.05 4.78 4.52
N PHE A 27 1.85 3.82 3.62
CA PHE A 27 1.48 2.45 3.95
C PHE A 27 2.55 1.77 4.82
N LYS A 28 3.83 1.83 4.41
CA LYS A 28 4.95 1.32 5.21
C LYS A 28 5.02 1.97 6.60
N GLN A 29 4.82 3.28 6.68
CA GLN A 29 4.79 3.99 7.96
C GLN A 29 3.61 3.55 8.84
N GLY A 30 2.46 3.24 8.25
CA GLY A 30 1.30 2.68 8.96
C GLY A 30 1.63 1.32 9.59
N ILE A 31 2.28 0.42 8.83
CA ILE A 31 2.71 -0.90 9.33
C ILE A 31 3.74 -0.74 10.45
N GLY A 32 4.68 0.20 10.32
CA GLY A 32 5.68 0.50 11.36
C GLY A 32 5.09 1.03 12.67
N ARG A 33 3.78 1.37 12.72
CA ARG A 33 3.10 1.63 13.99
C ARG A 33 2.78 0.37 14.78
N LEU A 34 2.67 -0.78 14.11
CA LEU A 34 2.38 -2.07 14.75
C LEU A 34 3.66 -2.76 15.25
N ILE A 35 4.73 -2.75 14.46
CA ILE A 35 5.98 -3.47 14.79
C ILE A 35 7.07 -2.45 15.12
N ARG A 36 7.36 -2.26 16.42
CA ARG A 36 8.42 -1.39 16.94
C ARG A 36 9.55 -2.17 17.64
N SER A 37 9.28 -3.40 18.05
CA SER A 37 10.24 -4.31 18.69
C SER A 37 10.15 -5.72 18.10
N LYS A 38 11.16 -6.57 18.34
CA LYS A 38 11.19 -7.96 17.83
C LYS A 38 10.08 -8.84 18.43
N SER A 39 9.51 -8.46 19.57
CA SER A 39 8.46 -9.21 20.26
C SER A 39 7.06 -8.71 19.96
N ASP A 40 6.92 -7.61 19.22
CA ASP A 40 5.60 -7.05 18.90
C ASP A 40 4.86 -7.98 17.94
N THR A 41 3.59 -8.25 18.24
CA THR A 41 2.72 -9.05 17.39
C THR A 41 1.37 -8.36 17.22
N GLY A 42 0.70 -8.63 16.10
CA GLY A 42 -0.65 -8.15 15.85
C GLY A 42 -1.06 -8.35 14.39
N ARG A 43 -2.19 -7.74 14.02
CA ARG A 43 -2.76 -7.83 12.66
C ARG A 43 -2.93 -6.45 12.06
N VAL A 44 -2.62 -6.32 10.77
CA VAL A 44 -2.97 -5.14 9.97
C VAL A 44 -4.15 -5.51 9.08
N VAL A 45 -5.22 -4.73 9.14
CA VAL A 45 -6.39 -4.92 8.29
C VAL A 45 -6.40 -3.83 7.22
N ILE A 46 -6.40 -4.24 5.96
CA ILE A 46 -6.45 -3.35 4.80
C ILE A 46 -7.88 -3.38 4.27
N LEU A 47 -8.59 -2.27 4.41
CA LEU A 47 -9.99 -2.12 3.97
C LEU A 47 -10.11 -1.51 2.56
N ASP A 48 -9.07 -1.71 1.74
CA ASP A 48 -8.99 -1.20 0.37
C ASP A 48 -8.73 -2.36 -0.59
N GLU A 49 -9.79 -2.78 -1.28
CA GLU A 49 -9.76 -3.91 -2.19
C GLU A 49 -8.78 -3.70 -3.37
N ARG A 50 -8.44 -2.45 -3.69
CA ARG A 50 -7.51 -2.10 -4.78
C ARG A 50 -6.10 -2.63 -4.54
N VAL A 51 -5.74 -2.93 -3.30
CA VAL A 51 -4.45 -3.59 -2.99
C VAL A 51 -4.36 -4.98 -3.64
N ILE A 52 -5.50 -5.63 -3.88
CA ILE A 52 -5.58 -6.95 -4.52
C ILE A 52 -6.00 -6.82 -5.99
N THR A 53 -7.00 -6.00 -6.29
CA THR A 53 -7.62 -5.96 -7.63
C THR A 53 -6.88 -5.08 -8.63
N ALA A 54 -6.22 -4.00 -8.18
CA ALA A 54 -5.55 -3.08 -9.09
C ALA A 54 -4.18 -3.60 -9.51
N ARG A 55 -3.77 -3.33 -10.76
CA ARG A 55 -2.44 -3.71 -11.28
C ARG A 55 -1.28 -3.19 -10.41
N TYR A 56 -1.44 -2.02 -9.80
CA TYR A 56 -0.44 -1.43 -8.91
C TYR A 56 -0.51 -1.97 -7.47
N GLY A 57 -1.55 -2.73 -7.11
CA GLY A 57 -1.73 -3.30 -5.77
C GLY A 57 -0.55 -4.16 -5.32
N ARG A 58 0.08 -4.87 -6.27
CA ARG A 58 1.34 -5.62 -6.06
C ARG A 58 2.47 -4.81 -5.42
N VAL A 59 2.51 -3.49 -5.64
CA VAL A 59 3.53 -2.61 -5.05
C VAL A 59 3.32 -2.45 -3.54
N PHE A 60 2.07 -2.48 -3.08
CA PHE A 60 1.75 -2.49 -1.66
C PHE A 60 2.07 -3.84 -1.01
N LEU A 61 1.74 -4.94 -1.68
CA LEU A 61 2.05 -6.29 -1.17
C LEU A 61 3.57 -6.51 -1.06
N ALA A 62 4.35 -6.07 -2.05
CA ALA A 62 5.81 -6.11 -2.01
C ALA A 62 6.44 -5.14 -0.99
N ALA A 63 5.65 -4.19 -0.45
CA ALA A 63 6.09 -3.26 0.58
C ALA A 63 5.93 -3.81 2.01
N LEU A 64 5.28 -4.96 2.18
CA LEU A 64 5.15 -5.64 3.46
C LEU A 64 6.52 -6.16 3.95
N PRO A 65 6.76 -6.21 5.27
CA PRO A 65 7.92 -6.89 5.83
C PRO A 65 7.96 -8.36 5.43
N GLU A 66 9.17 -8.91 5.26
CA GLU A 66 9.36 -10.33 4.96
C GLU A 66 8.76 -11.20 6.08
N GLY A 67 8.15 -12.33 5.69
CA GLY A 67 7.53 -13.27 6.62
C GLY A 67 6.13 -12.88 7.10
N VAL A 68 5.58 -11.72 6.69
CA VAL A 68 4.18 -11.36 6.97
C VAL A 68 3.25 -12.21 6.11
N ARG A 69 2.37 -12.97 6.77
CA ARG A 69 1.30 -13.71 6.10
C ARG A 69 0.17 -12.76 5.69
N VAL A 70 -0.23 -12.83 4.43
CA VAL A 70 -1.40 -12.11 3.90
C VAL A 70 -2.55 -13.10 3.82
N GLU A 71 -3.66 -12.77 4.47
CA GLU A 71 -4.91 -13.55 4.45
C GLU A 71 -5.97 -12.71 3.72
N PRO A 72 -6.70 -13.27 2.75
CA PRO A 72 -7.85 -12.58 2.18
C PRO A 72 -8.86 -12.31 3.31
N GLY A 73 -9.45 -11.11 3.31
CA GLY A 73 -10.48 -10.74 4.27
C GLY A 73 -11.63 -11.74 4.17
N VAL A 74 -12.01 -12.33 5.30
CA VAL A 74 -13.08 -13.32 5.41
C VAL A 74 -14.29 -12.81 4.64
N GLU A 75 -14.80 -13.59 3.69
CA GLU A 75 -16.12 -13.35 3.12
C GLU A 75 -17.10 -13.16 4.28
N LYS A 76 -18.01 -12.19 4.13
CA LYS A 76 -19.03 -11.92 5.14
C LYS A 76 -19.63 -13.27 5.58
N ALA A 77 -19.49 -13.60 6.86
CA ALA A 77 -20.33 -14.62 7.45
C ALA A 77 -21.77 -14.19 7.16
N GLU A 78 -22.53 -15.11 6.56
CA GLU A 78 -23.91 -14.96 6.12
C GLU A 78 -24.81 -14.28 7.17
#